data_AF-A0ABC8AUL6-F1
#
_entry.id   AF-A0ABC8AUL6-F1
#
_cell.length_a   1.000
_cell.length_b   1.000
_cell.length_c   1.000
_cell.angle_alpha   90.00
_cell.angle_beta   90.00
_cell.angle_gamma   90.00
#
_symmetry.space_group_name_H-M   'P 1'
#
loop_
_entity.id
_entity.type
_entity.pdbx_description
1 polymer ?
#
loop_
_entity_poly.entity_id
_entity_poly.type
_entity_poly.pdbx_seq_one_letter_code
_entity_poly.pdbx_strand_id
1 'polypeptide(L)'
;MVDHQPLPGAPDGSEGVKYTIAGLRQGFPDLHVTIEALSAHADYVVIHNTWRGTFTGEFLGMDPTGEAIEFHGVVVWRLANGLIEERWGIGVESSMLEALGLGWLMSGALARKGRRRGGGMDLAELAATAAALTGTDRP
;
A
#
# COMPACT_ATOMS: atom_id res chain seq x y z
N MET A 1 -16.88 -8.42 -3.06
CA MET A 1 -16.26 -7.27 -2.39
C MET A 1 -15.61 -6.39 -3.44
N VAL A 2 -15.78 -5.08 -3.41
CA VAL A 2 -15.09 -4.12 -4.28
C VAL A 2 -14.03 -3.39 -3.44
N ASP A 3 -12.77 -3.44 -3.86
CA ASP A 3 -11.72 -2.60 -3.29
C ASP A 3 -11.56 -1.37 -4.18
N HIS A 4 -11.75 -0.17 -3.62
CA HIS A 4 -11.65 1.08 -4.36
C HIS A 4 -10.22 1.60 -4.43
N GLN A 5 -9.29 1.00 -3.68
CA GLN A 5 -7.87 1.37 -3.64
C GLN A 5 -6.99 0.11 -3.56
N PRO A 6 -7.10 -0.81 -4.54
CA PRO A 6 -6.24 -1.98 -4.59
C PRO A 6 -4.81 -1.56 -4.91
N LEU A 7 -3.82 -2.30 -4.40
CA LEU A 7 -2.47 -2.17 -4.94
C LEU A 7 -2.48 -2.54 -6.43
N PRO A 8 -1.64 -1.90 -7.27
CA PRO A 8 -1.56 -2.30 -8.68
C PRO A 8 -1.27 -3.80 -8.83
N GLY A 9 -1.78 -4.43 -9.89
CA GLY A 9 -1.60 -5.87 -10.12
C GLY A 9 -2.38 -6.80 -9.17
N ALA A 10 -3.05 -6.28 -8.13
CA ALA A 10 -3.91 -7.07 -7.27
C ALA A 10 -5.14 -7.59 -8.06
N PRO A 11 -5.52 -8.87 -7.91
CA PRO A 11 -6.75 -9.40 -8.49
C PRO A 11 -8.01 -8.68 -7.99
N ASP A 12 -9.09 -8.74 -8.76
CA ASP A 12 -10.37 -8.22 -8.31
C ASP A 12 -10.90 -8.98 -7.09
N GLY A 13 -11.75 -8.31 -6.31
CA GLY A 13 -12.47 -8.94 -5.22
C GLY A 13 -11.65 -9.15 -3.95
N SER A 14 -12.04 -10.15 -3.15
CA SER A 14 -11.34 -10.50 -1.91
C SER A 14 -9.92 -11.02 -2.15
N GLU A 15 -9.64 -11.53 -3.34
CA GLU A 15 -8.32 -12.04 -3.69
C GLU A 15 -7.29 -10.92 -3.79
N GLY A 16 -7.68 -9.71 -4.21
CA GLY A 16 -6.80 -8.54 -4.19
C GLY A 16 -6.34 -8.17 -2.78
N VAL A 17 -7.26 -8.16 -1.81
CA VAL A 17 -6.90 -7.89 -0.42
C VAL A 17 -5.98 -8.97 0.16
N LYS A 18 -6.24 -10.25 -0.16
CA LYS A 18 -5.35 -11.35 0.26
C LYS A 18 -3.97 -11.23 -0.36
N TYR A 19 -3.89 -10.87 -1.64
CA TYR A 19 -2.63 -10.63 -2.35
C TYR A 19 -1.83 -9.53 -1.67
N THR A 20 -2.44 -8.38 -1.37
CA THR A 20 -1.79 -7.27 -0.66
C THR A 20 -1.31 -7.68 0.73
N ILE A 21 -2.14 -8.36 1.53
CA ILE A 21 -1.75 -8.79 2.88
C ILE A 21 -0.63 -9.84 2.82
N ALA A 22 -0.64 -10.74 1.85
CA ALA A 22 0.43 -11.72 1.66
C ALA A 22 1.76 -11.03 1.32
N GLY A 23 1.76 -10.07 0.40
CA GLY A 23 2.94 -9.28 0.08
C GLY A 23 3.48 -8.51 1.29
N LEU A 24 2.60 -7.85 2.04
CA LEU A 24 2.98 -7.14 3.27
C LEU A 24 3.61 -8.09 4.32
N ARG A 25 3.03 -9.28 4.52
CA ARG A 25 3.60 -10.26 5.46
C ARG A 25 4.92 -10.88 4.98
N GLN A 26 5.13 -10.94 3.66
CA GLN A 26 6.41 -11.36 3.09
C GLN A 26 7.49 -10.29 3.33
N GLY A 27 7.17 -9.02 3.05
CA GLY A 27 8.09 -7.90 3.25
C GLY A 27 8.42 -7.61 4.70
N PHE A 28 7.41 -7.69 5.55
CA PHE A 28 7.46 -7.38 6.98
C PHE A 28 6.92 -8.59 7.77
N PRO A 29 7.72 -9.64 8.00
CA PRO A 29 7.29 -10.84 8.74
C PRO A 29 6.77 -10.57 10.16
N ASP A 30 7.23 -9.48 10.78
CA ASP A 30 6.83 -8.98 12.10
C ASP A 30 5.71 -7.94 12.05
N LEU A 31 5.03 -7.77 10.90
CA LEU A 31 3.99 -6.77 10.71
C LEU A 31 2.90 -6.84 11.78
N HIS A 32 2.72 -5.71 12.45
CA HIS A 32 1.69 -5.51 13.46
C HIS A 32 0.80 -4.33 13.08
N VAL A 33 -0.50 -4.47 13.34
CA VAL A 33 -1.50 -3.42 13.08
C VAL A 33 -2.17 -3.06 14.39
N THR A 34 -2.08 -1.79 14.76
CA THR A 34 -2.82 -1.21 15.88
C THR A 34 -4.09 -0.55 15.35
N ILE A 35 -5.22 -0.84 15.98
CA ILE A 35 -6.49 -0.13 15.76
C ILE A 35 -6.51 1.03 16.74
N GLU A 36 -6.25 2.23 16.23
CA GLU A 36 -6.19 3.46 17.03
C GLU A 36 -7.60 3.95 17.37
N ALA A 37 -8.53 3.84 16.42
CA ALA A 37 -9.92 4.15 16.62
C ALA A 37 -10.80 3.29 15.70
N LEU A 38 -11.99 2.95 16.19
CA LEU A 38 -13.01 2.23 15.44
C LEU A 38 -14.36 2.88 15.69
N SER A 39 -15.10 3.13 14.63
CA SER A 39 -16.50 3.56 14.69
C SER A 39 -17.33 2.76 13.71
N ALA A 40 -18.57 2.47 14.06
CA ALA A 40 -19.52 1.79 13.20
C ALA A 40 -20.84 2.56 13.17
N HIS A 41 -21.39 2.74 11.98
CA HIS A 41 -22.68 3.38 11.80
C HIS A 41 -23.40 2.77 10.59
N ALA A 42 -24.63 2.30 10.80
CA ALA A 42 -25.40 1.56 9.81
C ALA A 42 -24.59 0.37 9.28
N ASP A 43 -24.38 0.32 7.97
CA ASP A 43 -23.60 -0.69 7.26
C ASP A 43 -22.12 -0.33 7.11
N TYR A 44 -21.64 0.76 7.72
CA TYR A 44 -20.25 1.19 7.61
C TYR A 44 -19.45 0.95 8.88
N VAL A 45 -18.18 0.56 8.70
CA VAL A 45 -17.16 0.50 9.75
C VAL A 45 -15.96 1.34 9.31
N VAL A 46 -15.52 2.27 10.16
CA VAL A 46 -14.37 3.14 9.92
C VAL A 46 -13.29 2.82 10.94
N ILE A 47 -12.09 2.54 10.45
CA ILE A 47 -10.95 2.13 11.27
C ILE A 47 -9.77 3.04 10.97
N HIS A 48 -9.34 3.81 11.98
CA HIS A 48 -8.02 4.44 11.97
C HIS A 48 -7.00 3.42 12.46
N ASN A 49 -5.94 3.20 11.69
CA ASN A 49 -4.96 2.16 11.94
C ASN A 49 -3.53 2.65 11.75
N THR A 50 -2.62 2.05 12.51
CA THR A 50 -1.18 2.21 12.34
C THR A 50 -0.53 0.84 12.18
N TRP A 51 0.33 0.73 11.19
CA TRP A 51 1.04 -0.47 10.78
C TRP A 51 2.52 -0.29 11.12
N ARG A 52 3.14 -1.32 11.68
CA ARG A 52 4.56 -1.34 12.06
C ARG A 52 5.19 -2.66 11.68
N GLY A 53 6.44 -2.63 11.24
CA GLY A 53 7.20 -3.84 10.94
C GLY A 53 8.63 -3.51 10.54
N THR A 54 9.43 -4.55 10.29
CA THR A 54 10.83 -4.45 9.89
C THR A 54 10.99 -5.01 8.48
N PHE A 55 11.52 -4.21 7.56
CA PHE A 55 11.64 -4.57 6.15
C PHE A 55 12.73 -5.61 5.92
N THR A 56 12.39 -6.89 6.07
CA THR A 56 13.36 -8.01 6.15
C THR A 56 13.11 -9.10 5.11
N GLY A 57 11.98 -9.05 4.41
CA GLY A 57 11.75 -9.85 3.21
C GLY A 57 11.52 -8.97 1.98
N GLU A 58 11.46 -9.57 0.80
CA GLU A 58 11.17 -8.85 -0.43
C GLU A 58 9.74 -8.30 -0.43
N PHE A 59 9.58 -7.04 -0.84
CA PHE A 59 8.27 -6.41 -0.99
C PHE A 59 8.24 -5.56 -2.25
N LEU A 60 7.25 -5.80 -3.12
CA LEU A 60 7.10 -5.07 -4.38
C LEU A 60 8.40 -5.03 -5.20
N GLY A 61 9.14 -6.14 -5.29
CA GLY A 61 10.41 -6.21 -6.03
C GLY A 61 11.57 -5.39 -5.43
N MET A 62 11.40 -4.84 -4.22
CA MET A 62 12.47 -4.18 -3.47
C MET A 62 13.17 -5.16 -2.55
N ASP A 63 14.50 -5.06 -2.50
CA ASP A 63 15.32 -5.78 -1.54
C ASP A 63 15.09 -5.24 -0.11
N PRO A 64 15.10 -6.12 0.91
CA PRO A 64 14.91 -5.72 2.29
C PRO A 64 16.05 -4.81 2.78
N THR A 65 15.70 -3.72 3.46
CA THR A 65 16.69 -2.77 4.01
C THR A 65 17.08 -3.08 5.46
N GLY A 66 16.28 -3.88 6.17
CA GLY A 66 16.42 -4.13 7.60
C GLY A 66 15.89 -2.99 8.49
N GLU A 67 15.33 -1.93 7.90
CA GLU A 67 14.82 -0.78 8.64
C GLU A 67 13.41 -1.03 9.19
N ALA A 68 13.12 -0.41 10.34
CA ALA A 68 11.78 -0.38 10.89
C ALA A 68 10.94 0.66 10.13
N ILE A 69 9.72 0.28 9.77
CA ILE A 69 8.76 1.14 9.12
C ILE A 69 7.53 1.36 10.00
N GLU A 70 6.93 2.53 9.85
CA GLU A 70 5.63 2.87 10.42
C GLU A 70 4.82 3.63 9.38
N PHE A 71 3.59 3.18 9.13
CA PHE A 71 2.66 3.88 8.25
C PHE A 71 1.23 3.78 8.80
N HIS A 72 0.37 4.71 8.39
CA HIS A 72 -0.97 4.83 8.95
C HIS A 72 -2.01 5.18 7.90
N GLY A 73 -3.28 5.03 8.27
CA GLY A 73 -4.37 5.50 7.44
C GLY A 73 -5.73 5.12 7.99
N VAL A 74 -6.76 5.40 7.19
CA VAL A 74 -8.14 5.07 7.52
C VAL A 74 -8.64 4.06 6.52
N VAL A 75 -9.25 2.98 7.01
CA VAL A 75 -9.98 2.04 6.18
C VAL A 75 -11.46 2.19 6.49
N VAL A 76 -12.27 2.32 5.43
CA VAL A 76 -13.73 2.29 5.52
C VAL A 76 -14.21 1.00 4.88
N TRP A 77 -15.06 0.27 5.57
CA TRP A 77 -15.76 -0.91 5.06
C TRP A 77 -17.25 -0.64 4.98
N ARG A 78 -17.89 -1.03 3.88
CA ARG A 78 -19.34 -1.21 3.83
C ARG A 78 -19.65 -2.70 3.93
N LEU A 79 -20.61 -3.05 4.77
CA LEU A 79 -21.02 -4.42 5.02
C LEU A 79 -22.38 -4.71 4.38
N ALA A 80 -22.52 -5.92 3.84
CA ALA A 80 -23.80 -6.47 3.44
C ALA A 80 -23.82 -7.97 3.73
N ASN A 81 -24.94 -8.48 4.23
CA ASN A 81 -25.11 -9.90 4.58
C ASN A 81 -24.01 -10.43 5.52
N GLY A 82 -23.54 -9.60 6.45
CA GLY A 82 -22.47 -9.94 7.40
C GLY A 82 -21.07 -10.00 6.81
N LEU A 83 -20.88 -9.59 5.55
CA LEU A 83 -19.60 -9.61 4.84
C LEU A 83 -19.19 -8.19 4.43
N ILE A 84 -17.89 -7.97 4.23
CA ILE A 84 -17.38 -6.73 3.64
C ILE A 84 -17.72 -6.74 2.14
N GLU A 85 -18.59 -5.83 1.73
CA GLU A 85 -18.99 -5.67 0.33
C GLU A 85 -18.13 -4.62 -0.38
N GLU A 86 -17.70 -3.56 0.32
CA GLU A 86 -16.84 -2.52 -0.25
C GLU A 86 -15.76 -2.07 0.75
N ARG A 87 -14.64 -1.59 0.21
CA ARG A 87 -13.48 -1.11 0.97
C ARG A 87 -12.89 0.15 0.34
N TRP A 88 -12.58 1.14 1.17
CA TRP A 88 -11.76 2.31 0.83
C TRP A 88 -10.56 2.39 1.80
N GLY A 89 -9.37 2.65 1.28
CA GLY A 89 -8.12 2.79 2.04
C GLY A 89 -7.53 4.19 1.94
N ILE A 90 -7.96 5.12 2.77
CA ILE A 90 -7.58 6.52 2.71
C ILE A 90 -6.21 6.72 3.37
N GLY A 91 -5.22 7.18 2.61
CA GLY A 91 -3.89 7.54 3.09
C GLY A 91 -2.93 6.36 3.36
N VAL A 92 -3.43 5.12 3.38
CA VAL A 92 -2.63 3.92 3.71
C VAL A 92 -1.49 3.71 2.73
N GLU A 93 -1.78 3.68 1.43
CA GLU A 93 -0.77 3.45 0.38
C GLU A 93 0.27 4.57 0.34
N SER A 94 -0.17 5.83 0.39
CA SER A 94 0.74 6.98 0.38
C SER A 94 1.67 7.01 1.59
N SER A 95 1.15 6.71 2.78
CA SER A 95 1.95 6.66 4.01
C SER A 95 2.95 5.49 3.97
N MET A 96 2.56 4.35 3.40
CA MET A 96 3.44 3.20 3.21
C MET A 96 4.58 3.53 2.23
N LEU A 97 4.27 4.13 1.08
CA LEU A 97 5.30 4.53 0.11
C LEU A 97 6.26 5.56 0.71
N GLU A 98 5.77 6.50 1.50
CA GLU A 98 6.62 7.44 2.23
C GLU A 98 7.57 6.73 3.21
N ALA A 99 7.04 5.80 4.01
CA ALA A 99 7.83 5.00 4.96
C ALA A 99 8.91 4.14 4.26
N LEU A 100 8.68 3.76 3.00
CA LEU A 100 9.64 3.03 2.17
C LEU A 100 10.62 3.94 1.41
N GLY A 101 10.60 5.26 1.66
CA GLY A 101 11.44 6.22 0.93
C GLY A 101 11.02 6.45 -0.53
N LEU A 102 9.83 5.95 -0.92
CA LEU A 102 9.26 6.02 -2.25
C LEU A 102 8.28 7.20 -2.45
N GLY A 103 8.18 8.12 -1.49
CA GLY A 103 7.27 9.28 -1.56
C GLY A 103 7.45 10.14 -2.82
N TRP A 104 8.64 10.17 -3.41
CA TRP A 104 8.93 10.86 -4.67
C TRP A 104 8.17 10.30 -5.88
N LEU A 105 7.78 9.02 -5.87
CA LEU A 105 6.93 8.42 -6.90
C LEU A 105 5.55 9.10 -6.93
N MET A 106 5.04 9.53 -5.76
CA MET A 106 3.79 10.30 -5.65
C MET A 106 3.96 11.74 -6.16
N SER A 107 5.10 12.39 -5.86
CA SER A 107 5.41 13.73 -6.36
C SER A 107 5.59 13.76 -7.89
N GLY A 108 6.18 12.71 -8.47
CA GLY A 108 6.36 12.57 -9.91
C GLY A 108 5.07 12.26 -10.68
N ALA A 109 4.08 11.61 -10.06
CA ALA A 109 2.75 11.38 -10.64
C ALA A 109 1.91 12.67 -10.70
N LEU A 110 2.00 13.51 -9.67
CA LEU A 110 1.35 14.82 -9.63
C LEU A 110 2.00 15.83 -10.60
N ALA A 111 3.33 15.79 -10.78
CA ALA A 111 4.03 16.62 -11.75
C ALA A 111 3.77 16.22 -13.23
N ARG A 112 3.45 14.95 -13.50
CA ARG A 112 3.22 14.42 -14.86
C ARG A 112 1.81 14.60 -15.41
N LYS A 113 0.85 15.15 -14.64
CA LYS A 113 -0.54 15.40 -15.08
C LYS A 113 -0.67 16.48 -16.18
N GLY A 114 0.44 16.94 -16.76
CA GLY A 114 0.51 17.87 -17.89
C GLY A 114 0.90 17.28 -19.25
N ARG A 115 1.22 15.98 -19.40
CA ARG A 115 1.63 15.41 -20.71
C ARG A 115 0.91 14.09 -21.01
N ARG A 116 0.16 14.05 -22.12
CA ARG A 116 -0.76 12.97 -22.52
C ARG A 116 -0.08 11.63 -22.89
N ARG A 117 -0.83 10.57 -22.58
CA ARG A 117 -1.03 9.25 -23.23
C ARG A 117 0.11 8.22 -23.26
N GLY A 118 -0.11 7.13 -22.51
CA GLY A 118 0.30 5.76 -22.86
C GLY A 118 0.94 4.98 -21.70
N GLY A 119 0.24 3.98 -21.17
CA GLY A 119 0.76 2.97 -20.24
C GLY A 119 0.93 3.45 -18.80
N GLY A 120 0.08 2.97 -17.88
CA GLY A 120 0.40 3.03 -16.46
C GLY A 120 1.57 2.10 -16.19
N MET A 121 2.61 2.61 -15.55
CA MET A 121 3.78 1.84 -15.15
C MET A 121 3.32 0.82 -14.09
N ASP A 122 3.57 -0.47 -14.31
CA ASP A 122 3.19 -1.48 -13.33
C ASP A 122 4.16 -1.47 -12.12
N LEU A 123 3.82 -2.23 -11.06
CA LEU A 123 4.65 -2.28 -9.86
C LEU A 123 6.05 -2.85 -10.11
N ALA A 124 6.21 -3.79 -11.03
CA ALA A 124 7.53 -4.33 -11.37
C ALA A 124 8.38 -3.27 -12.09
N GLU A 125 7.77 -2.45 -12.95
CA GLU A 125 8.46 -1.31 -13.57
C GLU A 125 8.79 -0.20 -12.56
N LEU A 126 7.90 0.10 -11.60
CA LEU A 126 8.14 1.04 -10.51
C LEU A 126 9.24 0.55 -9.56
N ALA A 127 9.21 -0.73 -9.21
CA ALA A 127 10.20 -1.40 -8.38
C ALA A 127 11.58 -1.44 -9.04
N ALA A 128 11.63 -1.84 -10.32
CA ALA A 128 12.86 -1.83 -11.11
C ALA A 128 13.44 -0.42 -11.24
N THR A 129 12.58 0.60 -11.37
CA THR A 129 13.00 2.01 -11.41
C THR A 129 13.56 2.46 -10.06
N ALA A 130 12.92 2.08 -8.95
CA ALA A 130 13.40 2.40 -7.60
C ALA A 130 14.74 1.71 -7.29
N ALA A 131 14.85 0.40 -7.58
CA ALA A 131 16.05 -0.39 -7.38
C ALA A 131 17.24 0.10 -8.23
N ALA A 132 16.99 0.51 -9.48
CA ALA A 132 18.01 1.07 -10.37
C ALA A 132 18.57 2.41 -9.89
N LEU A 133 17.82 3.17 -9.09
CA LEU A 133 18.23 4.48 -8.57
C LEU A 133 18.87 4.42 -7.18
N THR A 134 18.63 3.34 -6.42
CA THR A 134 19.30 3.08 -5.13
C THR A 134 20.62 2.32 -5.28
N GLY A 135 20.92 1.79 -6.47
CA GLY A 135 22.21 1.19 -6.82
C GLY A 135 23.31 2.22 -7.00
N THR A 136 24.10 2.45 -5.95
CA THR A 136 25.49 2.95 -5.95
C THR A 136 25.89 3.92 -7.08
N ASP A 137 25.57 5.21 -6.91
CA ASP A 137 26.57 6.27 -7.08
C ASP A 137 26.02 7.58 -6.47
N ARG A 138 26.47 7.93 -5.27
CA ARG A 138 26.50 9.33 -4.84
C ARG A 138 27.95 9.81 -5.01
N PRO A 139 28.20 10.93 -5.70
CA PRO A 139 29.52 11.56 -5.67
C PRO A 139 29.86 12.07 -4.25
#